data_AF-A0A947S8B2-F1
#
_entry.id   AF-A0A947S8B2-F1
#
_cell.length_a   1.000
_cell.length_b   1.000
_cell.length_c   1.000
_cell.angle_alpha   90.00
_cell.angle_beta   90.00
_cell.angle_gamma   90.00
#
_symmetry.space_group_name_H-M   'P 1'
#
loop_
_entity.id
_entity.type
_entity.pdbx_description
1 polymer ?
#
loop_
_entity_poly.entity_id
_entity_poly.type
_entity_poly.pdbx_seq_one_letter_code
_entity_poly.pdbx_strand_id
1 'polypeptide(L)'
;MAELLVLCTCGLDDPNRASLAFLTAKAAKENKDTVTIFLANDAVIFAKQGIAQQETIQGVGLAAFSDAFEICQILKIPILVCKPCAEARGIKEEDLVEGAKFSGVYDLAKLAVRMNTVSF
;
A
#
# COMPACT_ATOMS: atom_id res chain seq x y z
N MET A 1 -20.13 -7.12 5.03
CA MET A 1 -18.92 -6.36 4.67
C MET A 1 -17.76 -7.11 5.29
N ALA A 2 -16.81 -7.52 4.47
CA ALA A 2 -15.58 -8.15 4.95
C ALA A 2 -14.54 -7.06 5.33
N GLU A 3 -13.56 -7.46 6.14
CA GLU A 3 -12.36 -6.67 6.41
C GLU A 3 -11.18 -7.32 5.71
N LEU A 4 -10.51 -6.57 4.82
CA LEU A 4 -9.35 -7.01 4.05
C LEU A 4 -8.11 -6.19 4.42
N LEU A 5 -7.06 -6.89 4.83
CA LEU A 5 -5.72 -6.36 4.94
C LEU A 5 -4.93 -6.75 3.68
N VAL A 6 -4.46 -5.74 2.95
CA VAL A 6 -3.55 -5.93 1.82
C VAL A 6 -2.13 -5.64 2.29
N LEU A 7 -1.32 -6.68 2.48
CA LEU A 7 0.10 -6.55 2.77
C LEU A 7 0.88 -6.48 1.45
N CYS A 8 1.62 -5.40 1.24
CA CYS A 8 2.53 -5.27 0.10
C CYS A 8 3.97 -5.21 0.62
N THR A 9 4.84 -6.06 0.05
CA THR A 9 6.25 -6.15 0.43
C THR A 9 7.22 -5.78 -0.70
N CYS A 10 6.73 -5.70 -1.93
CA CYS A 10 7.50 -5.38 -3.13
C CYS A 10 7.41 -3.89 -3.50
N GLY A 11 8.55 -3.31 -3.87
CA GLY A 11 8.69 -1.92 -4.32
C GLY A 11 8.90 -1.83 -5.83
N LEU A 12 9.88 -1.03 -6.26
CA LEU A 12 10.24 -0.87 -7.69
C LEU A 12 10.87 -2.14 -8.28
N ASP A 13 11.31 -3.06 -7.44
CA ASP A 13 11.93 -4.34 -7.83
C ASP A 13 10.93 -5.31 -8.47
N ASP A 14 9.66 -5.27 -8.04
CA ASP A 14 8.56 -6.03 -8.65
C ASP A 14 7.30 -5.16 -8.79
N PRO A 15 7.24 -4.31 -9.84
CA PRO A 15 6.12 -3.41 -10.08
C PRO A 15 4.81 -4.16 -10.39
N ASN A 16 4.86 -5.43 -10.81
CA ASN A 16 3.66 -6.23 -11.01
C ASN A 16 2.99 -6.56 -9.68
N ARG A 17 3.75 -7.09 -8.72
CA ARG A 17 3.21 -7.39 -7.38
C ARG A 17 2.75 -6.14 -6.66
N ALA A 18 3.54 -5.07 -6.73
CA ALA A 18 3.14 -3.78 -6.19
C ALA A 18 1.80 -3.31 -6.79
N SER A 19 1.66 -3.34 -8.12
CA SER A 19 0.41 -2.95 -8.79
C SER A 19 -0.78 -3.82 -8.40
N LEU A 20 -0.60 -5.15 -8.31
CA LEU A 20 -1.66 -6.06 -7.89
C LEU A 20 -2.15 -5.78 -6.46
N ALA A 21 -1.26 -5.38 -5.54
CA ALA A 21 -1.66 -5.00 -4.19
C ALA A 21 -2.64 -3.81 -4.20
N PHE A 22 -2.28 -2.71 -4.88
CA PHE A 22 -3.13 -1.52 -4.93
C PHE A 22 -4.41 -1.76 -5.73
N LEU A 23 -4.35 -2.50 -6.84
CA LEU A 23 -5.55 -2.87 -7.61
C LEU A 23 -6.50 -3.75 -6.78
N THR A 24 -5.98 -4.67 -5.97
CA THR A 24 -6.77 -5.50 -5.07
C THR A 24 -7.45 -4.65 -4.00
N ALA A 25 -6.72 -3.70 -3.40
CA ALA A 25 -7.28 -2.79 -2.41
C ALA A 25 -8.39 -1.91 -2.99
N LYS A 26 -8.17 -1.35 -4.20
CA LYS A 26 -9.17 -0.60 -4.97
C LYS A 26 -10.43 -1.43 -5.19
N ALA A 27 -10.30 -2.63 -5.76
CA ALA A 27 -11.44 -3.48 -6.10
C ALA A 27 -12.24 -3.89 -4.85
N ALA A 28 -11.57 -4.24 -3.76
CA ALA A 28 -12.24 -4.55 -2.50
C ALA A 28 -13.01 -3.34 -1.93
N LYS A 29 -12.43 -2.13 -2.03
CA LYS A 29 -13.11 -0.91 -1.59
C LYS A 29 -14.31 -0.55 -2.46
N GLU A 30 -14.22 -0.72 -3.78
CA GLU A 30 -15.34 -0.57 -4.73
C GLU A 30 -16.47 -1.57 -4.43
N ASN A 31 -16.14 -2.77 -3.97
CA ASN A 31 -17.10 -3.77 -3.47
C ASN A 31 -17.70 -3.44 -2.09
N LYS A 32 -17.40 -2.25 -1.54
CA LYS A 32 -17.90 -1.76 -0.23
C LYS A 32 -17.34 -2.53 0.98
N ASP A 33 -16.23 -3.25 0.81
CA ASP A 33 -15.54 -3.85 1.93
C ASP A 33 -14.66 -2.82 2.67
N THR A 34 -14.31 -3.16 3.91
CA THR A 34 -13.36 -2.36 4.69
C THR A 34 -11.95 -2.83 4.37
N VAL A 35 -11.13 -1.93 3.83
CA VAL A 35 -9.78 -2.25 3.33
C VAL A 35 -8.74 -1.43 4.06
N THR A 36 -7.60 -2.03 4.38
CA THR A 36 -6.39 -1.34 4.85
C THR A 36 -5.20 -1.89 4.07
N ILE A 37 -4.34 -0.99 3.59
CA ILE A 37 -3.06 -1.37 2.98
C ILE A 37 -1.98 -1.28 4.06
N PHE A 38 -1.13 -2.31 4.15
CA PHE A 38 0.08 -2.29 4.96
C PHE A 38 1.29 -2.44 4.05
N LEU A 39 2.17 -1.44 4.07
CA LEU A 39 3.42 -1.42 3.30
C LEU A 39 4.57 -1.84 4.21
N ALA A 40 5.29 -2.88 3.81
CA ALA A 40 6.50 -3.35 4.48
C ALA A 40 7.64 -3.52 3.46
N ASN A 41 8.85 -3.72 3.97
CA ASN A 41 10.06 -3.86 3.17
C ASN A 41 10.18 -2.75 2.10
N ASP A 42 10.33 -3.09 0.81
CA ASP A 42 10.57 -2.13 -0.28
C ASP A 42 9.30 -1.38 -0.69
N ALA A 43 8.11 -1.90 -0.38
CA ALA A 43 6.85 -1.26 -0.70
C ALA A 43 6.64 0.09 0.01
N VAL A 44 7.35 0.35 1.12
CA VAL A 44 7.22 1.61 1.89
C VAL A 44 7.58 2.85 1.09
N ILE A 45 8.35 2.71 0.00
CA ILE A 45 8.69 3.82 -0.89
C ILE A 45 7.44 4.45 -1.53
N PHE A 46 6.37 3.68 -1.74
CA PHE A 46 5.15 4.20 -2.36
C PHE A 46 4.37 5.12 -1.42
N ALA A 47 4.67 5.09 -0.11
CA ALA A 47 4.11 6.06 0.82
C ALA A 47 4.81 7.43 0.73
N LYS A 48 5.95 7.55 0.06
CA LYS A 48 6.66 8.81 -0.12
C LYS A 48 6.00 9.64 -1.24
N GLN A 49 5.73 10.91 -0.97
CA GLN A 49 5.19 11.86 -1.93
C GLN A 49 6.03 11.89 -3.21
N GLY A 50 5.36 11.84 -4.37
CA GLY A 50 5.98 11.92 -5.70
C GLY A 50 6.57 10.61 -6.23
N ILE A 51 6.64 9.54 -5.44
CA ILE A 51 7.10 8.23 -5.93
C ILE A 51 6.01 7.51 -6.70
N ALA A 52 4.82 7.34 -6.12
CA ALA A 52 3.74 6.56 -6.72
C ALA A 52 3.19 7.14 -8.03
N GLN A 53 3.45 8.41 -8.31
CA GLN A 53 3.03 9.11 -9.54
C GLN A 53 4.01 8.91 -10.71
N GLN A 54 5.14 8.23 -10.51
CA GLN A 54 6.12 8.04 -11.56
C GLN A 54 5.61 7.08 -12.63
N GLU A 55 5.59 7.51 -13.89
CA GLU A 55 5.17 6.70 -15.04
C GLU A 55 6.05 5.46 -15.28
N THR A 56 7.25 5.44 -14.69
CA THR A 56 8.18 4.30 -14.77
C THR A 56 7.70 3.09 -13.95
N ILE A 57 6.72 3.26 -13.05
CA ILE A 57 6.16 2.17 -12.23
C ILE A 57 5.02 1.52 -13.01
N GLN A 58 5.35 0.48 -13.79
CA GLN A 58 4.38 -0.19 -14.66
C GLN A 58 4.45 -1.72 -14.52
N GLY A 59 3.32 -2.32 -14.14
CA GLY A 59 3.11 -3.78 -14.20
C GLY A 59 2.81 -4.25 -15.63
N VAL A 60 3.29 -5.42 -16.01
CA VAL A 60 3.05 -5.98 -17.35
C VAL A 60 1.60 -6.46 -17.45
N GLY A 61 0.84 -5.88 -18.38
CA GLY A 61 -0.56 -6.24 -18.60
C GLY A 61 -1.52 -5.70 -17.53
N LEU A 62 -1.08 -4.76 -16.69
CA LEU A 62 -1.89 -4.09 -15.68
C LEU A 62 -2.13 -2.63 -16.05
N ALA A 63 -3.16 -2.03 -15.44
CA ALA A 63 -3.33 -0.58 -15.49
C ALA A 63 -2.11 0.14 -14.86
N ALA A 64 -1.94 1.43 -15.16
CA ALA A 64 -0.86 2.22 -14.59
C ALA A 64 -0.93 2.22 -13.06
N PHE A 65 0.24 2.08 -12.42
CA PHE A 65 0.31 2.06 -10.96
C PHE A 65 -0.20 3.38 -10.36
N SER A 66 0.14 4.49 -11.00
CA SER A 66 -0.30 5.85 -10.63
C SER A 66 -1.82 5.93 -10.50
N ASP A 67 -2.55 5.37 -11.45
CA ASP A 67 -4.02 5.42 -11.47
C ASP A 67 -4.61 4.58 -10.33
N ALA A 68 -4.05 3.38 -10.09
CA ALA A 68 -4.48 2.52 -8.99
C ALA A 68 -4.22 3.21 -7.64
N PHE A 69 -3.07 3.84 -7.48
CA PHE A 69 -2.69 4.57 -6.29
C PHE A 69 -3.57 5.81 -6.06
N GLU A 70 -3.80 6.62 -7.10
CA GLU A 70 -4.65 7.81 -7.04
C GLU A 70 -6.08 7.44 -6.61
N ILE A 71 -6.65 6.37 -7.17
CA ILE A 71 -7.98 5.91 -6.78
C ILE A 71 -7.99 5.45 -5.32
N CYS A 72 -6.94 4.79 -4.83
CA CYS A 72 -6.84 4.44 -3.41
C CYS A 72 -6.86 5.68 -2.50
N GLN A 73 -6.19 6.77 -2.91
CA GLN A 73 -6.22 8.06 -2.20
C GLN A 73 -7.62 8.68 -2.23
N ILE A 74 -8.28 8.73 -3.40
CA ILE A 74 -9.65 9.26 -3.56
C ILE A 74 -10.65 8.49 -2.68
N LEU A 75 -10.52 7.16 -2.64
CA LEU A 75 -11.35 6.28 -1.81
C LEU A 75 -10.98 6.29 -0.33
N LYS A 76 -9.96 7.07 0.05
CA LYS A 76 -9.45 7.22 1.42
C LYS A 76 -9.14 5.87 2.07
N ILE A 77 -8.50 4.97 1.32
CA ILE A 77 -8.04 3.69 1.86
C ILE A 77 -6.88 3.97 2.82
N PRO A 78 -6.94 3.57 4.10
CA PRO A 78 -5.84 3.78 5.04
C PRO A 78 -4.58 3.05 4.58
N ILE A 79 -3.43 3.74 4.64
CA ILE A 79 -2.11 3.18 4.34
C ILE A 79 -1.29 3.16 5.63
N LEU A 80 -0.91 1.96 6.07
CA LEU A 80 -0.02 1.75 7.20
C LEU A 80 1.38 1.47 6.68
N VAL A 81 2.38 2.16 7.21
CA VAL A 81 3.75 2.09 6.73
C VAL A 81 4.63 1.53 7.83
N CYS A 82 5.33 0.42 7.56
CA CYS A 82 6.34 -0.12 8.46
C CYS A 82 7.39 0.94 8.77
N LYS A 83 7.36 1.50 9.99
CA LYS A 83 8.27 2.58 10.43
C LYS A 83 9.76 2.23 10.25
N PRO A 84 10.29 1.11 10.79
CA PRO A 84 11.71 0.81 10.62
C PRO A 84 12.09 0.56 9.16
N CYS A 85 11.19 0.01 8.34
CA CYS A 85 11.42 -0.19 6.91
C CYS A 85 11.55 1.15 6.15
N ALA A 86 10.72 2.13 6.51
CA ALA A 86 10.69 3.46 5.93
C ALA A 86 11.90 4.30 6.38
N GLU A 87 12.24 4.26 7.67
CA GLU A 87 13.42 4.95 8.23
C GLU A 87 14.72 4.44 7.59
N ALA A 88 14.83 3.12 7.37
CA ALA A 88 15.96 2.51 6.67
C ALA A 88 16.13 2.99 5.21
N ARG A 89 15.07 3.56 4.61
CA ARG A 89 15.06 4.15 3.26
C ARG A 89 15.03 5.68 3.28
N GLY A 90 15.27 6.29 4.45
CA GLY A 90 15.34 7.74 4.62
C GLY A 90 13.98 8.46 4.44
N ILE A 91 12.87 7.76 4.69
CA ILE A 91 11.52 8.33 4.62
C ILE A 91 11.10 8.79 6.02
N LYS A 92 10.73 10.06 6.13
CA LYS A 92 10.23 10.68 7.37
C LYS A 92 8.71 10.84 7.31
N GLU A 93 8.11 11.21 8.44
CA GLU A 93 6.66 11.41 8.54
C GLU A 93 6.16 12.55 7.63
N GLU A 94 6.95 13.61 7.46
CA GLU A 94 6.67 14.73 6.55
C GLU A 94 6.70 14.36 5.06
N ASP A 95 7.35 13.25 4.71
CA ASP A 95 7.43 12.74 3.34
C ASP A 95 6.19 11.94 2.95
N LEU A 96 5.31 11.58 3.91
CA LEU A 96 4.22 10.65 3.68
C LEU A 96 3.09 11.28 2.86
N VAL A 97 2.49 10.49 1.99
CA VAL A 97 1.25 10.85 1.29
C VAL A 97 0.08 11.00 2.27
N GLU A 98 -0.95 11.74 1.86
CA GLU A 98 -2.17 11.89 2.66
C GLU A 98 -2.78 10.52 3.02
N GLY A 99 -3.23 10.33 4.26
CA GLY A 99 -3.85 9.09 4.73
C GLY A 99 -2.86 7.98 5.08
N ALA A 100 -1.56 8.15 4.80
CA ALA A 100 -0.52 7.26 5.27
C ALA A 100 -0.07 7.60 6.69
N LYS A 101 0.23 6.58 7.49
CA LYS A 101 0.81 6.75 8.83
C LYS A 101 1.80 5.63 9.16
N PHE A 102 2.78 5.96 9.99
CA PHE A 102 3.69 4.94 10.52
C PHE A 102 2.97 3.94 11.43
N SER A 103 3.40 2.69 11.31
CA SER A 103 2.89 1.53 12.04
C SER A 103 4.02 0.51 12.20
N GLY A 104 3.77 -0.54 12.99
CA GLY A 104 4.77 -1.55 13.34
C GLY A 104 4.26 -2.98 13.22
N VAL A 105 5.17 -3.94 13.44
CA VAL A 105 4.89 -5.39 13.34
C VAL A 105 3.79 -5.85 14.30
N TYR A 106 3.61 -5.19 15.45
CA TYR A 106 2.51 -5.47 16.38
C TYR A 106 1.14 -5.13 15.78
N ASP A 107 1.02 -4.00 15.08
CA ASP A 107 -0.22 -3.62 14.39
C ASP A 107 -0.49 -4.55 13.21
N LEU A 108 0.55 -4.90 12.46
CA LEU A 108 0.44 -5.87 11.36
C LEU A 108 -0.13 -7.20 11.87
N ALA A 109 0.46 -7.77 12.92
CA ALA A 109 -0.02 -9.02 13.51
C ALA A 109 -1.47 -8.89 14.02
N LYS A 110 -1.79 -7.80 14.71
CA LYS A 110 -3.13 -7.52 15.22
C LYS A 110 -4.18 -7.44 14.10
N LEU A 111 -3.88 -6.75 13.01
CA LEU A 111 -4.77 -6.62 11.88
C LEU A 111 -4.90 -7.95 11.12
N ALA A 112 -3.80 -8.66 10.92
CA ALA A 112 -3.81 -9.94 10.20
C ALA A 112 -4.59 -11.04 10.92
N VAL A 113 -4.60 -11.03 12.26
CA VAL A 113 -5.44 -11.94 13.06
C VAL A 113 -6.93 -11.59 12.96
N ARG A 114 -7.26 -10.29 12.82
CA ARG A 114 -8.65 -9.81 12.80
C ARG A 114 -9.27 -9.84 11.40
N MET A 115 -8.47 -9.59 10.37
CA MET A 115 -8.89 -9.34 9.00
C MET A 115 -8.44 -10.46 8.08
N ASN A 116 -9.19 -10.70 7.00
CA ASN A 116 -8.68 -11.53 5.92
C ASN A 116 -7.45 -10.84 5.34
N THR A 117 -6.35 -11.58 5.18
CA THR A 117 -5.08 -11.00 4.71
C THR A 117 -4.68 -11.60 3.38
N VAL A 118 -4.36 -10.72 2.43
CA VAL A 118 -3.70 -11.08 1.17
C VAL A 118 -2.33 -10.40 1.14
N SER A 119 -1.30 -11.13 0.72
CA SER A 119 0.07 -10.64 0.66
C SER A 119 0.58 -10.65 -0.78
N PHE A 120 1.31 -9.59 -1.12
CA PHE A 120 1.98 -9.41 -2.41
C PHE A 120 3.48 -9.20 -2.22
#